data_AF-A0A8C0J018-F1
#
_entry.id   AF-A0A8C0J018-F1
#
_cell.length_a   1.000
_cell.length_b   1.000
_cell.length_c   1.000
_cell.angle_alpha   90.00
_cell.angle_beta   90.00
_cell.angle_gamma   90.00
#
_symmetry.space_group_name_H-M   'P 1'
#
loop_
_entity.id
_entity.type
_entity.pdbx_description
1 polymer ?
#
loop_
_entity_poly.entity_id
_entity_poly.type
_entity_poly.pdbx_seq_one_letter_code
_entity_poly.pdbx_strand_id
1 'polypeptide(L)'
;GEHVLEAAAHVRKIVRSRDGEGSVLGTLYCTNLRVAFVPEPPHSSTWFSPAVNSFTKAKVLTASSTLKFIPEELVLYCRDFRVLRFRFCNSGLESRACQVSSYHCRQGHPPRRPSPAGDSQGPSSSPSTLLFERPCDWEKELRRLGAAGWRVSPVNERFDMATSLPKYLWVPSRLLDNELKRAFGHFNARRIPRLCWHHPGGSDLLRAAGFHADSDPEKEDVRSVEALMLAGHAQCVIVETTADLPSPAEIQLSYLKLRALCLPDSSVADEKWLSALEGTRWLEHVRACVRKACEVAALLAERSCSIMLQESDDRDLNCLLASLIQVLSDPHTRTQSGFQSLLQKEWVVAGHPFLHGAGNRTQES
;
A
#
# COMPACT_ATOMS: atom_id res chain seq x y z
N GLY A 1 4.73 27.19 0.04
CA GLY A 1 4.88 26.10 -0.94
C GLY A 1 3.54 25.78 -1.59
N GLU A 2 2.51 25.54 -0.77
CA GLU A 2 1.14 25.53 -1.24
C GLU A 2 0.69 26.92 -1.72
N HIS A 3 0.00 26.99 -2.85
CA HIS A 3 -0.62 28.20 -3.37
C HIS A 3 -1.92 27.86 -4.11
N VAL A 4 -2.85 28.81 -4.14
CA VAL A 4 -4.13 28.67 -4.83
C VAL A 4 -3.90 28.76 -6.33
N LEU A 5 -4.37 27.75 -7.05
CA LEU A 5 -4.42 27.74 -8.50
C LEU A 5 -5.73 28.37 -8.97
N GLU A 6 -6.85 27.94 -8.38
CA GLU A 6 -8.19 28.37 -8.76
C GLU A 6 -9.15 28.40 -7.56
N ALA A 7 -10.21 29.21 -7.65
CA ALA A 7 -11.27 29.29 -6.64
C ALA A 7 -12.65 29.46 -7.29
N ALA A 8 -13.66 28.82 -6.71
CA ALA A 8 -15.07 28.98 -7.08
C ALA A 8 -15.87 29.40 -5.84
N ALA A 9 -16.37 30.63 -5.84
CA ALA A 9 -17.22 31.17 -4.78
C ALA A 9 -18.68 30.69 -4.92
N HIS A 10 -19.46 30.85 -3.85
CA HIS A 10 -20.89 30.52 -3.83
C HIS A 10 -21.22 29.07 -4.24
N VAL A 11 -20.31 28.14 -3.93
CA VAL A 11 -20.49 26.71 -4.15
C VAL A 11 -21.26 26.13 -2.97
N ARG A 12 -22.29 25.35 -3.25
CA ARG A 12 -23.03 24.62 -2.22
C ARG A 12 -22.44 23.22 -2.05
N LYS A 13 -21.76 22.97 -0.93
CA LYS A 13 -21.38 21.62 -0.53
C LYS A 13 -22.61 20.92 0.05
N ILE A 14 -22.98 19.80 -0.56
CA ILE A 14 -24.09 18.99 -0.06
C ILE A 14 -23.61 18.19 1.15
N VAL A 15 -24.38 18.25 2.23
CA VAL A 15 -24.11 17.53 3.49
C VAL A 15 -25.31 16.65 3.76
N ARG A 16 -25.10 15.33 3.73
CA ARG A 16 -26.15 14.38 4.12
C ARG A 16 -26.20 14.27 5.64
N SER A 17 -27.36 14.55 6.22
CA SER A 17 -27.72 14.30 7.62
C SER A 17 -28.67 13.10 7.68
N ARG A 18 -28.82 12.50 8.88
CA ARG A 18 -29.90 11.54 9.16
C ARG A 18 -31.29 12.12 8.91
N ASP A 19 -31.44 13.44 9.01
CA ASP A 19 -32.72 14.15 8.89
C ASP A 19 -33.00 14.72 7.48
N GLY A 20 -32.12 14.44 6.51
CA GLY A 20 -32.28 14.90 5.12
C GLY A 20 -31.00 15.46 4.48
N GLU A 21 -31.13 15.95 3.25
CA GLU A 21 -30.03 16.54 2.49
C GLU A 21 -29.94 18.05 2.78
N GLY A 22 -28.89 18.46 3.49
CA GLY A 22 -28.56 19.86 3.74
C GLY A 22 -27.53 20.39 2.74
N SER A 23 -27.33 21.71 2.71
CA SER A 23 -26.23 22.32 1.96
C SER A 23 -25.55 23.43 2.75
N VAL A 24 -24.23 23.53 2.60
CA VAL A 24 -23.40 24.59 3.17
C VAL A 24 -22.86 25.43 2.02
N LEU A 25 -23.12 26.73 2.04
CA LEU A 25 -22.56 27.67 1.08
C LEU A 25 -21.10 27.99 1.44
N GLY A 26 -20.24 28.11 0.45
CA GLY A 26 -18.84 28.41 0.67
C GLY A 26 -18.04 28.58 -0.60
N THR A 27 -16.72 28.70 -0.44
CA THR A 27 -15.77 28.80 -1.53
C THR A 27 -14.97 27.50 -1.68
N LEU A 28 -14.92 26.96 -2.89
CA LEU A 28 -14.12 25.80 -3.26
C LEU A 28 -12.78 26.26 -3.84
N TYR A 29 -11.69 25.94 -3.17
CA TYR A 29 -10.32 26.23 -3.59
C TYR A 29 -9.64 25.00 -4.17
N CYS A 30 -8.91 25.20 -5.26
CA CYS A 30 -7.95 24.24 -5.77
C CYS A 30 -6.55 24.81 -5.56
N THR A 31 -5.72 24.06 -4.84
CA THR A 31 -4.30 24.38 -4.69
C THR A 31 -3.49 23.41 -5.52
N ASN A 32 -2.19 23.69 -5.64
CA ASN A 32 -1.23 22.76 -6.20
C ASN A 32 -1.08 21.44 -5.40
N LEU A 33 -1.78 21.28 -4.25
CA LEU A 33 -1.70 20.09 -3.38
C LEU A 33 -3.05 19.44 -3.05
N ARG A 34 -4.15 20.20 -2.97
CA ARG A 34 -5.46 19.70 -2.51
C ARG A 34 -6.63 20.50 -3.05
N VAL A 35 -7.83 19.91 -2.93
CA VAL A 35 -9.10 20.65 -3.04
C VAL A 35 -9.57 20.94 -1.62
N ALA A 36 -9.87 22.20 -1.33
CA ALA A 36 -10.32 22.66 -0.01
C ALA A 36 -11.65 23.41 -0.14
N PHE A 37 -12.60 23.13 0.74
CA PHE A 37 -13.86 23.87 0.81
C PHE A 37 -13.90 24.68 2.10
N VAL A 38 -14.11 25.98 1.98
CA VAL A 38 -14.21 26.90 3.13
C VAL A 38 -15.65 27.41 3.20
N PRO A 39 -16.40 27.08 4.27
CA PRO A 39 -17.75 27.59 4.47
C PRO A 39 -17.76 29.12 4.57
N GLU A 40 -18.77 29.76 3.99
CA GLU A 40 -19.05 31.18 4.25
C GLU A 40 -19.61 31.35 5.68
N PRO A 41 -19.26 32.43 6.40
CA PRO A 41 -19.82 32.71 7.72
C PRO A 41 -21.35 32.89 7.63
N PRO A 42 -22.11 32.57 8.70
CA PRO A 42 -23.57 32.50 8.67
C PRO A 42 -24.32 33.82 8.45
N HIS A 43 -23.63 34.92 8.13
CA HIS A 43 -24.19 36.26 7.95
C HIS A 43 -24.36 36.64 6.48
N SER A 44 -25.12 35.85 5.72
CA SER A 44 -25.86 36.33 4.56
C SER A 44 -26.97 35.35 4.24
N SER A 45 -28.14 35.56 4.83
CA SER A 45 -29.37 34.84 4.49
C SER A 45 -29.83 35.24 3.09
N THR A 46 -29.23 34.65 2.07
CA THR A 46 -29.77 34.68 0.71
C THR A 46 -30.56 33.38 0.51
N TRP A 47 -31.86 33.46 0.80
CA TRP A 47 -32.81 32.42 0.43
C TRP A 47 -32.91 32.39 -1.09
N PHE A 48 -32.27 31.40 -1.70
CA PHE A 48 -32.51 31.03 -3.09
C PHE A 48 -33.36 29.77 -3.11
N SER A 49 -34.50 29.85 -3.78
CA SER A 49 -35.43 28.73 -3.96
C SER A 49 -34.76 27.55 -4.66
N PRO A 50 -35.08 26.29 -4.28
CA PRO A 50 -34.59 25.13 -5.01
C PRO A 50 -35.25 25.10 -6.39
N ALA A 51 -34.47 25.32 -7.44
CA ALA A 51 -34.92 25.00 -8.79
C ALA A 51 -34.94 23.47 -8.93
N VAL A 52 -36.15 22.93 -9.06
CA VAL A 52 -36.38 21.58 -9.56
C VAL A 52 -36.17 21.64 -11.07
N ASN A 53 -35.16 20.96 -11.63
CA ASN A 53 -35.31 20.23 -12.89
C ASN A 53 -34.06 19.48 -13.35
N SER A 54 -34.35 18.29 -13.91
CA SER A 54 -33.61 17.60 -14.97
C SER A 54 -32.29 16.92 -14.62
N PHE A 55 -32.38 15.61 -14.34
CA PHE A 55 -31.25 14.69 -14.46
C PHE A 55 -30.69 14.71 -15.90
N THR A 56 -29.53 15.34 -16.07
CA THR A 56 -28.70 15.11 -17.26
C THR A 56 -27.72 13.98 -16.98
N LYS A 57 -27.43 13.21 -18.03
CA LYS A 57 -26.56 12.02 -17.99
C LYS A 57 -25.21 12.37 -17.37
N ALA A 58 -24.89 11.75 -16.23
CA ALA A 58 -23.61 11.95 -15.54
C ALA A 58 -22.44 11.62 -16.49
N LYS A 59 -21.49 12.54 -16.63
CA LYS A 59 -20.28 12.36 -17.42
C LYS A 59 -19.09 12.14 -16.50
N VAL A 60 -18.46 10.98 -16.58
CA VAL A 60 -17.20 10.71 -15.88
C VAL A 60 -16.12 11.63 -16.44
N LEU A 61 -15.48 12.40 -15.56
CA LEU A 61 -14.38 13.29 -15.93
C LEU A 61 -13.06 12.59 -15.67
N THR A 62 -12.20 12.58 -16.68
CA THR A 62 -10.81 12.12 -16.59
C THR A 62 -9.85 13.31 -16.64
N ALA A 63 -8.56 13.10 -16.32
CA ALA A 63 -7.52 14.14 -16.36
C ALA A 63 -7.43 14.93 -17.68
N SER A 64 -7.79 14.25 -18.77
CA SER A 64 -7.78 14.73 -20.16
C SER A 64 -9.12 15.32 -20.61
N SER A 65 -10.16 15.24 -19.79
CA SER A 65 -11.48 15.73 -20.15
C SER A 65 -11.51 17.27 -20.13
N THR A 66 -11.69 17.89 -21.29
CA THR A 66 -12.03 19.31 -21.40
C THR A 66 -13.55 19.48 -21.39
N LEU A 67 -14.08 20.17 -20.39
CA LEU A 67 -15.49 20.52 -20.33
C LEU A 67 -15.72 21.86 -21.02
N LYS A 68 -16.77 21.90 -21.87
CA LYS A 68 -17.21 23.12 -22.57
C LYS A 68 -18.19 23.96 -21.74
N PHE A 69 -18.69 23.42 -20.63
CA PHE A 69 -19.68 24.03 -19.75
C PHE A 69 -19.38 23.67 -18.29
N ILE A 70 -19.82 24.52 -17.36
CA ILE A 70 -19.74 24.26 -15.93
C ILE A 70 -20.82 23.22 -15.58
N PRO A 71 -20.47 22.09 -14.94
CA PRO A 71 -21.47 21.12 -14.52
C PRO A 71 -22.31 21.72 -13.38
N GLU A 72 -23.61 21.45 -13.38
CA GLU A 72 -24.50 21.86 -12.29
C GLU A 72 -24.09 21.20 -10.96
N GLU A 73 -23.57 19.98 -11.03
CA GLU A 73 -23.09 19.21 -9.88
C GLU A 73 -21.74 18.53 -10.17
N LEU A 74 -20.81 18.62 -9.22
CA LEU A 74 -19.55 17.89 -9.19
C LEU A 74 -19.58 16.89 -8.03
N VAL A 75 -19.36 15.62 -8.37
CA VAL A 75 -19.26 14.52 -7.40
C VAL A 75 -17.83 13.97 -7.42
N LEU A 76 -17.14 14.08 -6.28
CA LEU A 76 -15.79 13.53 -6.09
C LEU A 76 -15.88 12.23 -5.28
N TYR A 77 -15.46 11.12 -5.89
CA TYR A 77 -15.35 9.82 -5.23
C TYR A 77 -13.91 9.62 -4.73
N CYS A 78 -13.69 9.81 -3.44
CA CYS A 78 -12.39 9.67 -2.81
C CYS A 78 -12.01 8.19 -2.59
N ARG A 79 -10.71 7.91 -2.38
CA ARG A 79 -10.20 6.55 -2.09
C ARG A 79 -10.53 6.07 -0.68
N ASP A 80 -10.82 7.01 0.22
CA ASP A 80 -11.18 6.78 1.63
C ASP A 80 -12.69 6.64 1.84
N PHE A 81 -13.42 6.12 0.84
CA PHE A 81 -14.87 5.90 0.86
C PHE A 81 -15.73 7.17 0.95
N ARG A 82 -15.15 8.37 1.00
CA ARG A 82 -15.92 9.62 1.01
C ARG A 82 -16.43 9.99 -0.38
N VAL A 83 -17.66 10.50 -0.43
CA VAL A 83 -18.24 11.17 -1.59
C VAL A 83 -18.45 12.63 -1.25
N LEU A 84 -17.82 13.53 -2.00
CA LEU A 84 -18.01 14.97 -1.85
C LEU A 84 -18.87 15.48 -3.00
N ARG A 85 -19.95 16.17 -2.70
CA ARG A 85 -20.89 16.71 -3.68
C ARG A 85 -20.93 18.23 -3.59
N PHE A 86 -20.78 18.87 -4.74
CA PHE A 86 -20.76 20.32 -4.87
C PHE A 86 -21.73 20.74 -5.97
N ARG A 87 -22.67 21.63 -5.65
CA ARG A 87 -23.58 22.23 -6.61
C ARG A 87 -23.16 23.66 -6.91
N PHE A 88 -23.15 24.01 -8.18
CA PHE A 88 -22.78 25.34 -8.66
C PHE A 88 -24.06 26.12 -9.02
N CYS A 89 -24.15 27.38 -8.63
CA CYS A 89 -25.29 28.23 -8.99
C CYS A 89 -25.08 28.83 -10.39
N ASN A 90 -26.12 28.78 -11.24
CA ASN A 90 -26.10 29.28 -12.63
C ASN A 90 -26.01 30.81 -12.77
N SER A 91 -25.83 31.55 -11.69
CA SER A 91 -25.68 33.02 -11.72
C SER A 91 -24.21 33.38 -11.93
N GLY A 92 -23.83 33.42 -13.21
CA GLY A 92 -22.59 33.92 -13.80
C GLY A 92 -21.44 34.27 -12.86
N LEU A 93 -20.36 33.48 -12.92
CA LEU A 93 -18.98 33.91 -12.71
C LEU A 93 -18.04 32.94 -13.44
N GLU A 94 -16.92 33.49 -13.90
CA GLU A 94 -16.14 33.10 -15.07
C GLU A 94 -15.36 31.77 -14.97
N SER A 95 -15.44 30.99 -16.07
CA SER A 95 -14.43 30.16 -16.73
C SER A 95 -13.49 29.17 -16.00
N ARG A 96 -13.35 29.05 -14.68
CA ARG A 96 -12.16 28.32 -14.16
C ARG A 96 -12.35 27.17 -13.17
N ALA A 97 -13.57 26.92 -12.71
CA ALA A 97 -13.89 25.77 -11.85
C ALA A 97 -13.62 24.39 -12.50
N CYS A 98 -13.42 24.30 -13.83
CA CYS A 98 -13.12 23.05 -14.54
C CYS A 98 -11.63 22.65 -14.58
N GLN A 99 -10.71 23.52 -14.18
CA GLN A 99 -9.30 23.09 -13.97
C GLN A 99 -9.10 22.39 -12.61
N VAL A 100 -10.07 22.55 -11.70
CA VAL A 100 -10.10 22.01 -10.33
C VAL A 100 -10.13 20.47 -10.28
N SER A 101 -10.76 19.83 -11.27
CA SER A 101 -10.85 18.37 -11.36
C SER A 101 -9.74 17.76 -12.22
N SER A 102 -9.14 18.52 -13.14
CA SER A 102 -8.13 18.03 -14.08
C SER A 102 -6.70 18.10 -13.54
N TYR A 103 -6.40 18.95 -12.56
CA TYR A 103 -5.03 19.06 -12.02
C TYR A 103 -4.61 17.87 -11.12
N HIS A 104 -5.48 17.38 -10.23
CA HIS A 104 -5.15 16.22 -9.37
C HIS A 104 -5.06 14.90 -10.10
N CYS A 105 -5.74 14.77 -11.25
CA CYS A 105 -5.55 13.62 -12.11
C CYS A 105 -4.31 13.75 -13.03
N ARG A 106 -3.73 14.96 -13.20
CA ARG A 106 -2.52 15.19 -14.00
C ARG A 106 -1.22 14.99 -13.21
N GLN A 107 -1.24 15.20 -11.90
CA GLN A 107 -0.05 15.10 -11.04
C GLN A 107 0.04 13.73 -10.36
N GLY A 108 0.09 12.65 -11.13
CA GLY A 108 0.62 11.36 -10.65
C GLY A 108 2.10 11.43 -10.21
N HIS A 109 2.65 12.63 -10.02
CA HIS A 109 3.95 12.86 -9.44
C HIS A 109 3.84 12.84 -7.91
N PRO A 110 4.66 12.03 -7.22
CA PRO A 110 4.75 12.13 -5.78
C PRO A 110 5.09 13.58 -5.40
N PRO A 111 4.54 14.11 -4.29
CA PRO A 111 4.97 15.41 -3.79
C PRO A 111 6.49 15.41 -3.72
N ARG A 112 7.12 16.38 -4.40
CA ARG A 112 8.57 16.56 -4.45
C ARG A 112 9.09 16.42 -3.02
N ARG A 113 9.96 15.42 -2.78
CA ARG A 113 10.51 15.12 -1.45
C ARG A 113 10.87 16.45 -0.78
N PRO A 114 10.32 16.78 0.40
CA PRO A 114 10.91 17.82 1.20
C PRO A 114 12.40 17.48 1.32
N SER A 115 13.29 18.42 0.99
CA SER A 115 14.71 18.26 1.28
C SER A 115 14.83 17.82 2.76
N PRO A 116 15.72 16.86 3.09
CA PRO A 116 15.85 16.42 4.47
C PRO A 116 16.09 17.67 5.33
N ALA A 117 15.10 18.00 6.17
CA ALA A 117 15.26 19.01 7.17
C ALA A 117 16.43 18.54 8.03
N GLY A 118 17.46 19.38 8.15
CA GLY A 118 18.73 19.02 8.76
C GLY A 118 18.54 18.29 10.08
N ASP A 119 19.31 17.22 10.26
CA ASP A 119 19.43 16.43 11.47
C ASP A 119 19.52 17.34 12.70
N SER A 120 18.39 17.55 13.34
CA SER A 120 18.33 18.09 14.68
C SER A 120 18.45 16.90 15.63
N GLN A 121 19.68 16.40 15.80
CA GLN A 121 20.00 15.38 16.80
C GLN A 121 19.87 16.00 18.20
N GLY A 122 18.65 16.04 18.72
CA GLY A 122 18.41 16.08 20.15
C GLY A 122 18.47 14.64 20.71
N PRO A 123 19.01 14.42 21.92
CA PRO A 123 19.04 13.09 22.51
C PRO A 123 17.63 12.74 23.00
N SER A 124 16.80 12.16 22.13
CA SER A 124 15.53 11.55 22.54
C SER A 124 15.77 10.08 22.84
N SER A 125 15.51 9.68 24.08
CA SER A 125 15.63 8.32 24.60
C SER A 125 14.55 7.36 24.10
N SER A 126 13.87 7.70 22.99
CA SER A 126 12.84 6.87 22.37
C SER A 126 13.49 5.99 21.29
N PRO A 127 13.11 4.70 21.15
CA PRO A 127 13.62 3.88 20.06
C PRO A 127 13.19 4.50 18.73
N SER A 128 14.17 5.06 18.00
CA SER A 128 13.96 5.69 16.69
C SER A 128 13.57 4.65 15.65
N THR A 129 12.62 5.01 14.79
CA THR A 129 12.24 4.22 13.61
C THR A 129 13.46 3.93 12.74
N LEU A 130 13.64 2.66 12.37
CA LEU A 130 14.71 2.21 11.48
C LEU A 130 14.27 2.39 10.03
N LEU A 131 15.08 3.13 9.26
CA LEU A 131 14.79 3.43 7.85
C LEU A 131 15.34 2.36 6.89
N PHE A 132 16.23 1.48 7.37
CA PHE A 132 16.87 0.41 6.59
C PHE A 132 17.64 0.92 5.35
N GLU A 133 18.13 2.16 5.39
CA GLU A 133 18.90 2.77 4.30
C GLU A 133 20.41 2.50 4.42
N ARG A 134 20.89 2.22 5.64
CA ARG A 134 22.31 2.02 5.95
C ARG A 134 22.54 0.64 6.59
N PRO A 135 23.73 0.03 6.43
CA PRO A 135 24.04 -1.28 7.02
C PRO A 135 23.78 -1.34 8.53
N CYS A 136 24.11 -0.27 9.26
CA CYS A 136 23.93 -0.21 10.72
C CYS A 136 22.47 -0.37 11.18
N ASP A 137 21.51 0.05 10.35
CA ASP A 137 20.08 -0.10 10.67
C ASP A 137 19.69 -1.59 10.59
N TRP A 138 20.18 -2.30 9.56
CA TRP A 138 20.01 -3.74 9.39
C TRP A 138 20.70 -4.52 10.51
N GLU A 139 21.91 -4.14 10.90
CA GLU A 139 22.65 -4.80 12.00
C GLU A 139 21.98 -4.58 13.36
N LYS A 140 21.42 -3.39 13.60
CA LYS A 140 20.72 -3.08 14.85
C LYS A 140 19.46 -3.92 15.00
N GLU A 141 18.67 -4.05 13.94
CA GLU A 141 17.48 -4.89 13.97
C GLU A 141 17.83 -6.38 14.06
N LEU A 142 18.87 -6.84 13.34
CA LEU A 142 19.33 -8.23 13.42
C LEU A 142 19.77 -8.61 14.84
N ARG A 143 20.47 -7.69 15.52
CA ARG A 143 20.85 -7.85 16.94
C ARG A 143 19.63 -7.89 17.87
N ARG A 144 18.62 -7.06 17.63
CA ARG A 144 17.36 -7.08 18.41
C ARG A 144 16.67 -8.44 18.29
N LEU A 145 16.69 -9.02 17.09
CA LEU A 145 16.10 -10.33 16.81
C LEU A 145 16.91 -11.50 17.40
N GLY A 146 18.17 -11.29 17.80
CA GLY A 146 19.02 -12.39 18.29
C GLY A 146 19.46 -13.38 17.21
N ALA A 147 19.36 -13.00 15.94
CA ALA A 147 19.56 -13.88 14.79
C ALA A 147 21.06 -14.09 14.47
N ALA A 148 21.82 -14.72 15.37
CA ALA A 148 23.28 -14.87 15.25
C ALA A 148 23.76 -15.72 14.05
N GLY A 149 22.88 -16.58 13.51
CA GLY A 149 23.16 -17.37 12.30
C GLY A 149 23.13 -16.57 10.98
N TRP A 150 22.80 -15.28 11.05
CA TRP A 150 22.58 -14.40 9.91
C TRP A 150 23.55 -13.22 9.91
N ARG A 151 23.83 -12.69 8.73
CA ARG A 151 24.66 -11.49 8.52
C ARG A 151 24.03 -10.51 7.55
N VAL A 152 24.41 -9.25 7.65
CA VAL A 152 24.09 -8.23 6.64
C VAL A 152 25.05 -8.41 5.45
N SER A 153 24.50 -8.55 4.26
CA SER A 153 25.26 -8.63 3.01
C SER A 153 25.06 -7.39 2.16
N PRO A 154 26.14 -6.75 1.66
CA PRO A 154 26.10 -5.66 0.69
C PRO A 154 26.04 -6.15 -0.76
N VAL A 155 25.74 -7.42 -1.01
CA VAL A 155 25.76 -8.02 -2.36
C VAL A 155 24.92 -7.26 -3.40
N ASN A 156 23.88 -6.54 -2.95
CA ASN A 156 23.00 -5.74 -3.80
C ASN A 156 23.13 -4.22 -3.59
N GLU A 157 24.23 -3.73 -3.00
CA GLU A 157 24.38 -2.31 -2.61
C GLU A 157 24.26 -1.35 -3.81
N ARG A 158 24.70 -1.80 -4.98
CA ARG A 158 24.64 -1.07 -6.25
C ARG A 158 23.42 -1.43 -7.11
N PHE A 159 22.55 -2.31 -6.62
CA PHE A 159 21.39 -2.85 -7.35
C PHE A 159 21.72 -3.68 -8.59
N ASP A 160 22.98 -4.12 -8.74
CA ASP A 160 23.43 -4.95 -9.87
C ASP A 160 22.74 -6.32 -9.91
N MET A 161 22.34 -6.83 -8.74
CA MET A 161 21.72 -8.15 -8.63
C MET A 161 20.22 -8.09 -8.86
N ALA A 162 19.52 -7.21 -8.13
CA ALA A 162 18.08 -6.99 -8.27
C ALA A 162 17.71 -5.54 -7.94
N THR A 163 17.19 -4.83 -8.93
CA THR A 163 16.75 -3.42 -8.79
C THR A 163 15.51 -3.25 -7.92
N SER A 164 14.77 -4.34 -7.70
CA SER A 164 13.56 -4.35 -6.86
C SER A 164 13.84 -4.72 -5.40
N LEU A 165 15.04 -5.17 -5.06
CA LEU A 165 15.45 -5.50 -3.69
C LEU A 165 16.19 -4.34 -3.03
N PRO A 166 16.27 -4.31 -1.69
CA PRO A 166 17.07 -3.31 -0.97
C PRO A 166 18.57 -3.50 -1.24
N LYS A 167 19.34 -2.46 -0.89
CA LYS A 167 20.81 -2.45 -0.97
C LYS A 167 21.47 -3.55 -0.14
N TYR A 168 20.88 -3.85 1.02
CA TYR A 168 21.41 -4.80 1.98
C TYR A 168 20.37 -5.89 2.25
N LEU A 169 20.85 -7.11 2.45
CA LEU A 169 20.01 -8.29 2.70
C LEU A 169 20.54 -9.04 3.92
N TRP A 170 19.65 -9.69 4.67
CA TRP A 170 20.06 -10.68 5.65
C TRP A 170 20.16 -12.05 4.98
N VAL A 171 21.35 -12.63 5.09
CA VAL A 171 21.72 -13.92 4.48
C VAL A 171 22.38 -14.81 5.53
N PRO A 172 22.36 -16.15 5.37
CA PRO A 172 23.04 -17.05 6.29
C PRO A 172 24.53 -16.71 6.40
N SER A 173 25.07 -16.67 7.62
CA SER A 173 26.45 -16.25 7.87
C SER A 173 27.50 -17.13 7.18
N ARG A 174 27.14 -18.38 6.86
CA ARG A 174 28.02 -19.35 6.19
C ARG A 174 28.12 -19.15 4.67
N LEU A 175 27.16 -18.45 4.07
CA LEU A 175 27.15 -18.22 2.62
C LEU A 175 27.95 -16.97 2.29
N LEU A 176 28.83 -17.04 1.30
CA LEU A 176 29.62 -15.93 0.80
C LEU A 176 28.86 -15.16 -0.28
N ASP A 177 29.21 -13.87 -0.47
CA ASP A 177 28.53 -13.02 -1.45
C ASP A 177 28.69 -13.50 -2.90
N ASN A 178 29.81 -14.14 -3.24
CA ASN A 178 30.02 -14.74 -4.57
C ASN A 178 29.10 -15.94 -4.83
N GLU A 179 28.79 -16.75 -3.81
CA GLU A 179 27.84 -17.86 -3.88
C GLU A 179 26.41 -17.33 -4.01
N LEU A 180 26.07 -16.30 -3.22
CA LEU A 180 24.77 -15.64 -3.29
C LEU A 180 24.50 -15.09 -4.69
N LYS A 181 25.49 -14.47 -5.33
CA LYS A 181 25.34 -13.90 -6.68
C LYS A 181 24.82 -14.91 -7.70
N ARG A 182 25.22 -16.17 -7.57
CA ARG A 182 24.78 -17.24 -8.47
C ARG A 182 23.31 -17.63 -8.24
N ALA A 183 22.87 -17.60 -6.98
CA ALA A 183 21.48 -17.90 -6.62
C ALA A 183 20.46 -16.91 -7.21
N PHE A 184 20.82 -15.63 -7.42
CA PHE A 184 19.90 -14.61 -7.97
C PHE A 184 19.27 -14.99 -9.32
N GLY A 185 20.01 -15.73 -10.17
CA GLY A 185 19.50 -16.15 -11.48
C GLY A 185 18.35 -17.15 -11.42
N HIS A 186 18.14 -17.82 -10.28
CA HIS A 186 17.16 -18.90 -10.13
C HIS A 186 15.78 -18.44 -9.65
N PHE A 187 15.62 -17.14 -9.34
CA PHE A 187 14.37 -16.61 -8.79
C PHE A 187 13.79 -15.53 -9.70
N ASN A 188 12.46 -15.49 -9.81
CA ASN A 188 11.76 -14.45 -10.54
C ASN A 188 12.11 -13.06 -10.00
N ALA A 189 12.26 -12.09 -10.91
CA ALA A 189 12.76 -10.75 -10.62
C ALA A 189 14.09 -10.73 -9.82
N ARG A 190 14.82 -11.86 -9.80
CA ARG A 190 16.02 -12.11 -9.03
C ARG A 190 15.85 -11.91 -7.52
N ARG A 191 14.66 -12.20 -6.98
CA ARG A 191 14.36 -11.98 -5.56
C ARG A 191 14.57 -13.25 -4.76
N ILE A 192 15.82 -13.45 -4.37
CA ILE A 192 16.27 -14.63 -3.62
C ILE A 192 15.63 -14.73 -2.22
N PRO A 193 15.64 -15.93 -1.61
CA PRO A 193 15.30 -16.10 -0.21
C PRO A 193 16.18 -15.24 0.70
N ARG A 194 15.54 -14.54 1.62
CA ARG A 194 16.19 -13.68 2.62
C ARG A 194 15.44 -13.74 3.94
N LEU A 195 16.16 -13.57 5.05
CA LEU A 195 15.52 -13.50 6.36
C LEU A 195 14.63 -12.27 6.43
N CYS A 196 13.44 -12.48 6.95
CA CYS A 196 12.48 -11.42 7.28
C CYS A 196 12.34 -11.30 8.79
N TRP A 197 12.28 -12.43 9.51
CA TRP A 197 12.15 -12.46 10.95
C TRP A 197 12.71 -13.74 11.56
N HIS A 198 13.37 -13.62 12.71
CA HIS A 198 13.88 -14.75 13.48
C HIS A 198 13.00 -14.95 14.71
N HIS A 199 12.43 -16.14 14.87
CA HIS A 199 11.62 -16.50 16.02
C HIS A 199 12.55 -16.76 17.23
N PRO A 200 12.23 -16.29 18.45
CA PRO A 200 13.05 -16.54 19.64
C PRO A 200 13.30 -18.02 19.96
N GLY A 201 12.41 -18.91 19.48
CA GLY A 201 12.54 -20.37 19.54
C GLY A 201 13.44 -20.99 18.46
N GLY A 202 14.11 -20.19 17.63
CA GLY A 202 15.13 -20.63 16.68
C GLY A 202 14.70 -20.70 15.20
N SER A 203 13.39 -20.76 14.90
CA SER A 203 12.90 -20.80 13.52
C SER A 203 13.11 -19.50 12.76
N ASP A 204 13.26 -19.58 11.44
CA ASP A 204 13.48 -18.44 10.55
C ASP A 204 12.35 -18.28 9.54
N LEU A 205 11.76 -17.08 9.49
CA LEU A 205 10.83 -16.69 8.43
C LEU A 205 11.60 -16.06 7.27
N LEU A 206 11.54 -16.71 6.11
CA LEU A 206 12.14 -16.26 4.86
C LEU A 206 11.08 -15.76 3.89
N ARG A 207 11.48 -14.88 2.98
CA ARG A 207 10.68 -14.51 1.80
C ARG A 207 11.50 -14.63 0.54
N ALA A 208 10.88 -15.18 -0.50
CA ALA A 208 11.48 -15.32 -1.83
C ALA A 208 10.41 -15.17 -2.92
N ALA A 209 10.84 -14.78 -4.11
CA ALA A 209 10.03 -14.97 -5.29
C ALA A 209 9.94 -16.47 -5.67
N GLY A 210 9.07 -16.78 -6.63
CA GLY A 210 9.01 -18.10 -7.26
C GLY A 210 10.32 -18.42 -7.98
N PHE A 211 10.56 -19.71 -8.21
CA PHE A 211 11.67 -20.12 -9.07
C PHE A 211 11.44 -19.66 -10.51
N HIS A 212 12.51 -19.26 -11.18
CA HIS A 212 12.48 -18.96 -12.61
C HIS A 212 12.28 -20.24 -13.41
N ALA A 213 11.49 -20.22 -14.48
CA ALA A 213 11.16 -21.41 -15.26
C ALA A 213 12.40 -22.13 -15.84
N ASP A 214 13.41 -21.35 -16.24
CA ASP A 214 14.67 -21.87 -16.79
C ASP A 214 15.71 -22.25 -15.70
N SER A 215 15.28 -22.35 -14.44
CA SER A 215 16.16 -22.79 -13.35
C SER A 215 16.48 -24.26 -13.50
N ASP A 216 17.73 -24.56 -13.77
CA ASP A 216 18.22 -25.93 -13.90
C ASP A 216 18.68 -26.47 -12.53
N PRO A 217 18.03 -27.52 -11.99
CA PRO A 217 18.36 -28.11 -10.70
C PRO A 217 19.68 -28.90 -10.68
N GLU A 218 20.31 -29.16 -11.84
CA GLU A 218 21.57 -29.91 -11.92
C GLU A 218 22.83 -29.00 -11.87
N LYS A 219 22.66 -27.67 -11.87
CA LYS A 219 23.79 -26.73 -11.82
C LYS A 219 24.43 -26.66 -10.44
N GLU A 220 25.76 -26.46 -10.39
CA GLU A 220 26.50 -26.29 -9.12
C GLU A 220 25.92 -25.19 -8.21
N ASP A 221 25.33 -24.16 -8.82
CA ASP A 221 24.70 -23.01 -8.15
C ASP A 221 23.46 -23.39 -7.32
N VAL A 222 22.87 -24.56 -7.58
CA VAL A 222 21.70 -25.08 -6.87
C VAL A 222 22.05 -25.43 -5.43
N ARG A 223 23.29 -25.83 -5.14
CA ARG A 223 23.76 -26.02 -3.75
C ARG A 223 23.69 -24.72 -2.96
N SER A 224 24.01 -23.58 -3.60
CA SER A 224 23.89 -22.27 -2.96
C SER A 224 22.43 -21.88 -2.74
N VAL A 225 21.53 -22.25 -3.66
CA VAL A 225 20.08 -22.06 -3.51
C VAL A 225 19.54 -22.89 -2.33
N GLU A 226 19.89 -24.17 -2.27
CA GLU A 226 19.50 -25.08 -1.19
C GLU A 226 20.00 -24.58 0.17
N ALA A 227 21.29 -24.23 0.28
CA ALA A 227 21.86 -23.69 1.51
C ALA A 227 21.18 -22.37 1.93
N LEU A 228 20.75 -21.55 0.97
CA LEU A 228 20.05 -20.30 1.24
C LEU A 228 18.62 -20.53 1.74
N MET A 229 17.92 -21.52 1.20
CA MET A 229 16.58 -21.91 1.65
C MET A 229 16.59 -22.59 3.02
N LEU A 230 17.54 -23.49 3.24
CA LEU A 230 17.70 -24.17 4.53
C LEU A 230 18.17 -23.22 5.62
N ALA A 231 18.96 -22.21 5.27
CA ALA A 231 19.49 -21.19 6.18
C ALA A 231 20.13 -21.73 7.47
N GLY A 232 20.77 -22.90 7.38
CA GLY A 232 21.41 -23.58 8.53
C GLY A 232 20.48 -24.51 9.32
N HIS A 233 19.22 -24.65 8.93
CA HIS A 233 18.28 -25.64 9.46
C HIS A 233 18.32 -26.95 8.66
N ALA A 234 17.79 -28.02 9.26
CA ALA A 234 17.69 -29.32 8.60
C ALA A 234 16.57 -29.39 7.54
N GLN A 235 15.58 -28.49 7.62
CA GLN A 235 14.42 -28.47 6.73
C GLN A 235 13.98 -27.03 6.45
N CYS A 236 13.45 -26.82 5.25
CA CYS A 236 12.76 -25.60 4.86
C CYS A 236 11.34 -25.94 4.41
N VAL A 237 10.33 -25.37 5.08
CA VAL A 237 8.92 -25.49 4.69
C VAL A 237 8.60 -24.36 3.72
N ILE A 238 8.19 -24.70 2.50
CA ILE A 238 7.76 -23.71 1.50
C ILE A 238 6.25 -23.49 1.64
N VAL A 239 5.86 -22.23 1.78
CA VAL A 239 4.46 -21.80 1.85
C VAL A 239 4.14 -21.01 0.59
N GLU A 240 3.49 -21.66 -0.36
CA GLU A 240 3.02 -21.02 -1.59
C GLU A 240 1.82 -20.12 -1.30
N THR A 241 2.03 -18.81 -1.39
CA THR A 241 0.99 -17.84 -1.06
C THR A 241 -0.12 -17.76 -2.10
N THR A 242 0.21 -17.93 -3.38
CA THR A 242 -0.74 -17.81 -4.50
C THR A 242 -1.71 -18.99 -4.59
N ALA A 243 -1.41 -20.12 -3.94
CA ALA A 243 -2.29 -21.28 -3.91
C ALA A 243 -3.46 -21.11 -2.92
N ASP A 244 -3.19 -20.46 -1.78
CA ASP A 244 -4.11 -20.40 -0.65
C ASP A 244 -4.79 -19.04 -0.45
N LEU A 245 -4.26 -17.98 -1.09
CA LEU A 245 -4.68 -16.60 -0.87
C LEU A 245 -5.18 -15.93 -2.16
N PRO A 246 -6.09 -14.94 -2.04
CA PRO A 246 -6.61 -14.24 -3.20
C PRO A 246 -5.51 -13.45 -3.91
N SER A 247 -5.52 -13.51 -5.23
CA SER A 247 -4.62 -12.71 -6.07
C SER A 247 -4.86 -11.20 -5.87
N PRO A 248 -3.87 -10.36 -6.16
CA PRO A 248 -4.05 -8.89 -6.13
C PRO A 248 -5.22 -8.40 -6.99
N ALA A 249 -5.52 -9.09 -8.11
CA ALA A 249 -6.66 -8.76 -8.96
C ALA A 249 -8.01 -9.05 -8.29
N GLU A 250 -8.12 -10.18 -7.58
CA GLU A 250 -9.32 -10.54 -6.82
C GLU A 250 -9.54 -9.59 -5.63
N ILE A 251 -8.46 -9.22 -4.92
CA ILE A 251 -8.51 -8.22 -3.84
C ILE A 251 -9.02 -6.88 -4.40
N GLN A 252 -8.51 -6.45 -5.55
CA GLN A 252 -8.96 -5.21 -6.18
C GLN A 252 -10.45 -5.26 -6.57
N LEU A 253 -10.91 -6.37 -7.16
CA LEU A 253 -12.32 -6.55 -7.50
C LEU A 253 -13.22 -6.55 -6.25
N SER A 254 -12.79 -7.24 -5.20
CA SER A 254 -13.48 -7.29 -3.90
C SER A 254 -13.57 -5.89 -3.27
N TYR A 255 -12.48 -5.12 -3.28
CA TYR A 255 -12.45 -3.73 -2.81
C TYR A 255 -13.43 -2.85 -3.61
N LEU A 256 -13.48 -2.97 -4.94
CA LEU A 256 -14.41 -2.19 -5.76
C LEU A 256 -15.88 -2.49 -5.42
N LYS A 257 -16.22 -3.76 -5.16
CA LYS A 257 -17.56 -4.17 -4.73
C LYS A 257 -17.89 -3.63 -3.33
N LEU A 258 -16.98 -3.77 -2.38
CA LEU A 258 -17.14 -3.23 -1.03
C LEU A 258 -17.31 -1.72 -1.06
N ARG A 259 -16.46 -1.02 -1.82
CA ARG A 259 -16.54 0.42 -2.01
C ARG A 259 -17.93 0.79 -2.52
N ALA A 260 -18.39 0.20 -3.62
CA ALA A 260 -19.71 0.48 -4.18
C ALA A 260 -20.84 0.29 -3.15
N LEU A 261 -20.77 -0.76 -2.33
CA LEU A 261 -21.75 -1.04 -1.27
C LEU A 261 -21.74 0.01 -0.16
N CYS A 262 -20.57 0.54 0.21
CA CYS A 262 -20.42 1.54 1.25
C CYS A 262 -20.71 2.98 0.78
N LEU A 263 -20.89 3.22 -0.53
CA LEU A 263 -21.18 4.55 -1.03
C LEU A 263 -22.63 4.94 -0.68
N PRO A 264 -22.91 6.24 -0.41
CA PRO A 264 -24.24 6.71 -0.07
C PRO A 264 -25.31 6.50 -1.16
N ASP A 265 -24.88 6.19 -2.39
CA ASP A 265 -25.74 5.94 -3.55
C ASP A 265 -25.98 4.44 -3.78
N SER A 266 -25.56 3.59 -2.84
CA SER A 266 -25.85 2.17 -2.88
C SER A 266 -27.36 1.95 -2.93
N SER A 267 -27.83 1.28 -3.97
CA SER A 267 -29.24 0.93 -4.15
C SER A 267 -29.65 -0.33 -3.40
N VAL A 268 -28.77 -0.88 -2.55
CA VAL A 268 -29.02 -2.11 -1.80
C VAL A 268 -29.92 -1.78 -0.61
N ALA A 269 -31.08 -2.43 -0.54
CA ALA A 269 -31.96 -2.33 0.62
C ALA A 269 -31.28 -2.84 1.89
N ASP A 270 -31.53 -2.19 3.03
CA ASP A 270 -30.91 -2.50 4.32
C ASP A 270 -31.00 -3.98 4.71
N GLU A 271 -32.16 -4.61 4.47
CA GLU A 271 -32.39 -6.04 4.75
C GLU A 271 -31.45 -6.98 3.97
N LYS A 272 -30.95 -6.54 2.81
CA LYS A 272 -30.04 -7.31 1.95
C LYS A 272 -28.58 -6.90 2.12
N TRP A 273 -28.29 -5.92 2.98
CA TRP A 273 -26.95 -5.36 3.11
C TRP A 273 -25.90 -6.39 3.52
N LEU A 274 -26.21 -7.26 4.49
CA LEU A 274 -25.29 -8.32 4.94
C LEU A 274 -24.98 -9.34 3.83
N SER A 275 -25.99 -9.73 3.05
CA SER A 275 -25.80 -10.63 1.91
C SER A 275 -25.00 -9.95 0.79
N ALA A 276 -25.24 -8.66 0.53
CA ALA A 276 -24.43 -7.90 -0.41
C ALA A 276 -22.98 -7.75 0.05
N LEU A 277 -22.74 -7.55 1.36
CA LEU A 277 -21.41 -7.51 1.97
C LEU A 277 -20.68 -8.84 1.79
N GLU A 278 -21.35 -9.96 2.07
CA GLU A 278 -20.80 -11.30 1.83
C GLU A 278 -20.44 -11.50 0.36
N GLY A 279 -21.29 -11.04 -0.57
CA GLY A 279 -21.04 -11.05 -2.01
C GLY A 279 -19.81 -10.25 -2.47
N THR A 280 -19.27 -9.36 -1.63
CA THR A 280 -17.99 -8.67 -1.90
C THR A 280 -16.79 -9.58 -1.71
N ARG A 281 -16.90 -10.63 -0.88
CA ARG A 281 -15.80 -11.49 -0.39
C ARG A 281 -14.69 -10.77 0.38
N TRP A 282 -14.84 -9.49 0.72
CA TRP A 282 -13.77 -8.73 1.38
C TRP A 282 -13.37 -9.33 2.73
N LEU A 283 -14.37 -9.62 3.57
CA LEU A 283 -14.12 -10.24 4.88
C LEU A 283 -13.59 -11.67 4.76
N GLU A 284 -13.95 -12.40 3.71
CA GLU A 284 -13.41 -13.73 3.42
C GLU A 284 -11.92 -13.65 3.07
N HIS A 285 -11.52 -12.68 2.24
CA HIS A 285 -10.11 -12.43 1.89
C HIS A 285 -9.30 -12.01 3.12
N VAL A 286 -9.82 -11.08 3.93
CA VAL A 286 -9.18 -10.68 5.19
C VAL A 286 -9.00 -11.89 6.13
N ARG A 287 -10.04 -12.70 6.30
CA ARG A 287 -9.99 -13.93 7.10
C ARG A 287 -8.94 -14.90 6.58
N ALA A 288 -8.87 -15.12 5.26
CA ALA A 288 -7.91 -16.03 4.65
C ALA A 288 -6.46 -15.61 4.94
N CYS A 289 -6.13 -14.33 4.74
CA CYS A 289 -4.79 -13.80 5.02
C CYS A 289 -4.41 -13.90 6.50
N VAL A 290 -5.32 -13.54 7.41
CA VAL A 290 -5.07 -13.61 8.86
C VAL A 290 -4.91 -15.06 9.31
N ARG A 291 -5.78 -15.97 8.86
CA ARG A 291 -5.69 -17.40 9.18
C ARG A 291 -4.36 -18.00 8.71
N LYS A 292 -3.94 -17.70 7.49
CA LYS A 292 -2.66 -18.19 6.96
C LYS A 292 -1.46 -17.64 7.75
N ALA A 293 -1.51 -16.36 8.15
CA ALA A 293 -0.48 -15.78 9.01
C ALA A 293 -0.42 -16.49 10.38
N CYS A 294 -1.57 -16.82 10.98
CA CYS A 294 -1.62 -17.59 12.23
C CYS A 294 -1.04 -19.01 12.07
N GLU A 295 -1.37 -19.71 10.99
CA GLU A 295 -0.83 -21.05 10.69
C GLU A 295 0.70 -21.01 10.58
N VAL A 296 1.24 -20.05 9.82
CA VAL A 296 2.70 -19.91 9.67
C VAL A 296 3.36 -19.50 10.99
N ALA A 297 2.74 -18.61 11.77
CA ALA A 297 3.25 -18.22 13.08
C ALA A 297 3.31 -19.42 14.06
N ALA A 298 2.32 -20.31 14.03
CA ALA A 298 2.32 -21.53 14.82
C ALA A 298 3.44 -22.48 14.38
N LEU A 299 3.64 -22.67 13.08
CA LEU A 299 4.75 -23.49 12.55
C LEU A 299 6.12 -22.96 12.98
N LEU A 300 6.32 -21.63 12.96
CA LEU A 300 7.55 -20.99 13.44
C LEU A 300 7.79 -21.28 14.93
N ALA A 301 6.74 -21.36 15.74
CA ALA A 301 6.85 -21.61 17.17
C ALA A 301 7.20 -23.09 17.50
N GLU A 302 6.82 -24.04 16.65
CA GLU A 302 6.88 -25.48 16.96
C GLU A 302 8.10 -26.22 16.40
N ARG A 303 8.67 -25.79 15.27
CA ARG A 303 9.48 -26.67 14.40
C ARG A 303 10.99 -26.44 14.40
N SER A 304 11.48 -25.32 14.95
CA SER A 304 12.89 -24.86 14.85
C SER A 304 13.45 -25.06 13.43
N CYS A 305 12.80 -24.45 12.43
CA CYS A 305 13.13 -24.62 11.02
C CYS A 305 13.05 -23.33 10.22
N SER A 306 13.47 -23.36 8.96
CA SER A 306 13.14 -22.30 8.00
C SER A 306 11.74 -22.48 7.44
N ILE A 307 11.00 -21.38 7.36
CA ILE A 307 9.72 -21.31 6.68
C ILE A 307 9.80 -20.20 5.64
N MET A 308 9.68 -20.55 4.37
CA MET A 308 9.82 -19.63 3.26
C MET A 308 8.46 -19.32 2.65
N LEU A 309 8.05 -18.05 2.76
CA LEU A 309 6.91 -17.53 2.00
C LEU A 309 7.33 -17.33 0.55
N GLN A 310 6.60 -17.97 -0.36
CA GLN A 310 6.86 -17.87 -1.79
C GLN A 310 5.66 -17.28 -2.53
N GLU A 311 5.92 -16.29 -3.37
CA GLU A 311 4.98 -15.62 -4.28
C GLU A 311 5.68 -15.46 -5.62
N SER A 312 4.97 -15.36 -6.73
CA SER A 312 5.57 -15.21 -8.06
C SER A 312 6.66 -14.12 -8.11
N ASP A 313 6.37 -12.93 -7.57
CA ASP A 313 7.25 -11.76 -7.58
C ASP A 313 7.71 -11.31 -6.19
N ASP A 314 7.19 -11.89 -5.10
CA ASP A 314 7.50 -11.47 -3.71
C ASP A 314 7.38 -9.96 -3.45
N ARG A 315 6.28 -9.36 -3.88
CA ARG A 315 6.05 -7.91 -3.75
C ARG A 315 4.67 -7.55 -3.23
N ASP A 316 3.76 -8.50 -3.08
CA ASP A 316 2.39 -8.23 -2.65
C ASP A 316 2.04 -9.08 -1.42
N LEU A 317 1.55 -10.31 -1.60
CA LEU A 317 1.03 -11.16 -0.52
C LEU A 317 2.12 -11.56 0.48
N ASN A 318 3.35 -11.77 0.00
CA ASN A 318 4.47 -12.04 0.90
C ASN A 318 4.74 -10.85 1.85
N CYS A 319 4.57 -9.59 1.39
CA CYS A 319 4.68 -8.41 2.25
C CYS A 319 3.62 -8.42 3.34
N LEU A 320 2.38 -8.72 2.95
CA LEU A 320 1.24 -8.80 3.86
C LEU A 320 1.45 -9.89 4.92
N LEU A 321 1.74 -11.12 4.49
CA LEU A 321 1.91 -12.24 5.42
C LEU A 321 3.08 -12.04 6.36
N ALA A 322 4.26 -11.66 5.86
CA ALA A 322 5.41 -11.45 6.74
C ALA A 322 5.19 -10.33 7.75
N SER A 323 4.45 -9.28 7.37
CA SER A 323 4.06 -8.22 8.30
C SER A 323 3.09 -8.73 9.36
N LEU A 324 2.04 -9.47 8.96
CA LEU A 324 1.05 -10.03 9.89
C LEU A 324 1.68 -11.01 10.87
N ILE A 325 2.53 -11.92 10.39
CA ILE A 325 3.26 -12.89 11.23
C ILE A 325 4.10 -12.14 12.27
N GLN A 326 4.85 -11.11 11.86
CA GLN A 326 5.65 -10.31 12.77
C GLN A 326 4.80 -9.52 13.78
N VAL A 327 3.64 -9.00 13.39
CA VAL A 327 2.69 -8.32 14.31
C VAL A 327 2.11 -9.29 15.34
N LEU A 328 1.80 -10.52 14.91
CA LEU A 328 1.28 -11.58 15.80
C LEU A 328 2.35 -12.05 16.79
N SER A 329 3.59 -12.24 16.33
CA SER A 329 4.64 -12.93 17.09
C SER A 329 5.62 -12.01 17.82
N ASP A 330 5.82 -10.76 17.38
CA ASP A 330 6.85 -9.86 17.92
C ASP A 330 6.22 -8.62 18.60
N PRO A 331 6.29 -8.50 19.94
CA PRO A 331 5.77 -7.33 20.65
C PRO A 331 6.37 -5.98 20.20
N HIS A 332 7.61 -5.97 19.71
CA HIS A 332 8.26 -4.73 19.27
C HIS A 332 7.50 -4.10 18.10
N THR A 333 7.00 -4.91 17.16
CA THR A 333 6.30 -4.43 15.97
C THR A 333 4.91 -3.86 16.26
N ARG A 334 4.40 -4.03 17.49
CA ARG A 334 3.15 -3.42 17.98
C ARG A 334 3.36 -2.05 18.63
N THR A 335 4.60 -1.60 18.75
CA THR A 335 4.92 -0.21 19.12
C THR A 335 4.87 0.71 17.90
N GLN A 336 4.71 2.02 18.08
CA GLN A 336 4.66 2.96 16.95
C GLN A 336 5.94 2.90 16.10
N SER A 337 7.13 2.98 16.72
CA SER A 337 8.39 2.94 15.99
C SER A 337 8.70 1.56 15.41
N GLY A 338 8.34 0.49 16.10
CA GLY A 338 8.48 -0.87 15.58
C GLY A 338 7.57 -1.15 14.39
N PHE A 339 6.31 -0.69 14.43
CA PHE A 339 5.40 -0.81 13.28
C PHE A 339 5.88 0.01 12.08
N GLN A 340 6.35 1.23 12.31
CA GLN A 340 6.94 2.05 11.25
C GLN A 340 8.19 1.39 10.63
N SER A 341 9.05 0.79 11.46
CA SER A 341 10.23 0.05 11.01
C SER A 341 9.85 -1.21 10.23
N LEU A 342 8.79 -1.91 10.65
CA LEU A 342 8.23 -3.06 9.94
C LEU A 342 7.73 -2.66 8.55
N LEU A 343 6.94 -1.59 8.44
CA LEU A 343 6.46 -1.09 7.15
C LEU A 343 7.62 -0.68 6.23
N GLN A 344 8.62 -0.01 6.80
CA GLN A 344 9.80 0.36 6.05
C GLN A 344 10.53 -0.87 5.51
N LYS A 345 10.75 -1.90 6.35
CA LYS A 345 11.46 -3.13 5.99
C LYS A 345 10.69 -3.98 4.98
N GLU A 346 9.45 -4.33 5.30
CA GLU A 346 8.68 -5.36 4.56
C GLU A 346 7.96 -4.82 3.32
N TRP A 347 7.78 -3.50 3.22
CA TRP A 347 7.06 -2.87 2.10
C TRP A 347 7.93 -1.88 1.32
N VAL A 348 8.50 -0.88 2.01
CA VAL A 348 9.20 0.22 1.31
C VAL A 348 10.51 -0.27 0.69
N VAL A 349 11.46 -0.73 1.50
CA VAL A 349 12.78 -1.17 1.00
C VAL A 349 12.71 -2.55 0.35
N ALA A 350 11.72 -3.38 0.71
CA ALA A 350 11.41 -4.62 -0.01
C ALA A 350 10.87 -4.40 -1.43
N GLY A 351 10.51 -3.18 -1.81
CA GLY A 351 10.16 -2.83 -3.18
C GLY A 351 8.71 -3.09 -3.57
N HIS A 352 7.76 -3.03 -2.61
CA HIS A 352 6.33 -3.04 -2.95
C HIS A 352 5.98 -1.83 -3.85
N PRO A 353 5.32 -2.03 -5.00
CA PRO A 353 5.11 -0.98 -5.99
C PRO A 353 3.93 -0.06 -5.64
N PHE A 354 4.04 0.73 -4.56
CA PHE A 354 2.99 1.64 -4.07
C PHE A 354 2.40 2.56 -5.16
N LEU A 355 3.22 3.03 -6.10
CA LEU A 355 2.80 3.95 -7.16
C LEU A 355 2.03 3.25 -8.30
N HIS A 356 2.27 1.96 -8.55
CA HIS A 356 1.58 1.24 -9.63
C HIS A 356 0.21 0.70 -9.18
N GLY A 357 0.03 0.39 -7.89
CA GLY A 357 -1.27 0.00 -7.30
C GLY A 357 -2.29 1.14 -7.22
N ALA A 358 -1.85 2.39 -7.37
CA ALA A 358 -2.68 3.59 -7.26
C ALA A 358 -3.48 3.94 -8.54
N GLY A 359 -3.56 3.06 -9.55
CA GLY A 359 -4.42 3.27 -10.72
C GLY A 359 -3.70 3.40 -12.07
N ASN A 360 -2.45 2.96 -12.20
CA ASN A 360 -1.66 3.02 -13.43
C ASN A 360 -1.46 1.66 -14.13
N ARG A 361 -2.37 0.70 -13.94
CA ARG A 361 -2.45 -0.45 -14.88
C ARG A 361 -3.23 -0.03 -16.13
N THR A 362 -2.73 0.96 -16.87
CA THR A 362 -3.06 1.07 -18.29
C THR A 362 -2.38 -0.09 -18.98
N GLN A 363 -3.17 -0.89 -19.71
CA GLN A 363 -2.70 -1.94 -20.60
C GLN A 363 -1.59 -1.38 -21.50
N GLU A 364 -0.35 -1.79 -21.27
CA GLU A 364 0.63 -1.87 -22.34
C GLU A 364 0.55 -3.30 -22.86
N SER A 365 -0.09 -3.42 -24.01
CA SER A 365 -0.05 -4.58 -24.91
C SER A 365 0.30 -4.07 -26.29
#